data_AF-A0AB37KKH8-F1
#
_entry.id   AF-A0AB37KKH8-F1
#
_cell.length_a   1.000
_cell.length_b   1.000
_cell.length_c   1.000
_cell.angle_alpha   90.00
_cell.angle_beta   90.00
_cell.angle_gamma   90.00
#
_symmetry.space_group_name_H-M   'P 1'
#
loop_
_entity.id
_entity.type
_entity.pdbx_description
1 polymer ?
#
loop_
_entity_poly.entity_id
_entity_poly.type
_entity_poly.pdbx_seq_one_letter_code
_entity_poly.pdbx_strand_id
1 'polypeptide(L)'
;MGLFHLFKKEKNMDQSNGISQEPDTPIPFGMKISWLVVKEKDPKAVMEKLNCTDIKISNWQSAFSHMQKMKKVFVTPCFNGYVLILNYNAPLENKELLQDIASKFEEVQYFSTHRIVELSCWVKYINGKLIRSFYYVGEQNEIIWNEGELTQEEKEIGLTPSSFDLDEYDENIVYPNEEVVDELAAAWGVDPFLDDYQETKSTGFLCQL
;
A
#
# COMPACT_ATOMS: atom_id res chain seq x y z
N MET A 1 54.32 31.80 23.15
CA MET A 1 54.35 30.52 22.41
C MET A 1 53.44 29.55 23.14
N GLY A 2 52.33 29.03 22.65
CA GLY A 2 51.63 29.18 21.38
C GLY A 2 50.17 28.75 21.66
N LEU A 3 49.23 29.52 21.12
CA LEU A 3 47.80 29.30 21.26
C LEU A 3 47.39 28.26 20.20
N PHE A 4 47.26 26.98 20.57
CA PHE A 4 46.70 25.97 19.67
C PHE A 4 45.17 26.07 19.67
N HIS A 5 44.64 26.91 18.78
CA HIS A 5 43.26 26.83 18.33
C HIS A 5 43.10 25.56 17.48
N LEU A 6 42.60 24.48 18.09
CA LEU A 6 42.15 23.31 17.35
C LEU A 6 40.80 23.67 16.69
N PHE A 7 40.84 24.05 15.41
CA PHE A 7 39.65 24.11 14.57
C PHE A 7 39.06 22.71 14.47
N LYS A 8 38.06 22.42 15.30
CA LYS A 8 37.16 21.29 15.10
C LYS A 8 36.34 21.64 13.87
N LYS A 9 36.62 20.99 12.75
CA LYS A 9 35.84 21.08 11.52
C LYS A 9 34.44 20.56 11.86
N GLU A 10 33.51 21.45 12.16
CA GLU A 10 32.09 21.12 12.27
C GLU A 10 31.68 20.58 10.90
N LYS A 11 31.46 19.26 10.84
CA LYS A 11 30.65 18.68 9.78
C LYS A 11 29.29 19.37 9.93
N ASN A 12 28.95 20.22 8.96
CA ASN A 12 27.57 20.62 8.74
C ASN A 12 26.74 19.35 8.56
N MET A 13 26.15 18.86 9.64
CA MET A 13 25.00 17.98 9.60
C MET A 13 23.87 18.86 9.10
N ASP A 14 23.64 18.81 7.79
CA ASP A 14 22.43 19.36 7.21
C ASP A 14 21.23 18.68 7.89
N GLN A 15 20.36 19.49 8.47
CA GLN A 15 19.23 19.07 9.31
C GLN A 15 18.09 18.52 8.44
N SER A 16 18.33 17.42 7.72
CA SER A 16 17.31 16.60 7.07
C SER A 16 16.80 15.49 8.02
N ASN A 17 16.28 15.87 9.19
CA ASN A 17 15.38 15.10 10.08
C ASN A 17 15.36 13.55 10.00
N GLY A 18 16.51 12.85 10.09
CA GLY A 18 16.57 11.40 10.30
C GLY A 18 15.88 10.51 9.25
N ILE A 19 15.62 11.04 8.04
CA ILE A 19 15.10 10.27 6.89
C ILE A 19 16.28 10.01 5.96
N SER A 20 16.70 8.75 5.85
CA SER A 20 17.80 8.37 4.96
C SER A 20 17.36 8.37 3.50
N GLN A 21 18.27 8.80 2.62
CA GLN A 21 18.13 8.75 1.17
C GLN A 21 19.08 7.73 0.53
N GLU A 22 19.84 6.97 1.34
CA GLU A 22 20.71 5.91 0.84
C GLU A 22 19.85 4.72 0.37
N PRO A 23 19.92 4.32 -0.92
CA PRO A 23 19.11 3.23 -1.44
C PRO A 23 19.31 1.92 -0.67
N ASP A 24 18.21 1.31 -0.27
CA ASP A 24 18.14 0.02 0.41
C ASP A 24 17.07 -0.87 -0.24
N THR A 25 16.92 -2.09 0.27
CA THR A 25 16.07 -3.11 -0.32
C THR A 25 14.61 -2.93 0.11
N PRO A 26 13.64 -3.36 -0.73
CA PRO A 26 12.25 -3.37 -0.35
C PRO A 26 11.98 -4.11 0.95
N ILE A 27 10.95 -3.66 1.68
CA ILE A 27 10.50 -4.29 2.92
C ILE A 27 9.16 -4.96 2.62
N PRO A 28 9.02 -6.28 2.86
CA PRO A 28 7.73 -6.95 2.78
C PRO A 28 6.65 -6.25 3.61
N PHE A 29 5.45 -6.16 3.06
CA PHE A 29 4.28 -5.59 3.71
C PHE A 29 3.10 -6.57 3.57
N GLY A 30 1.86 -6.10 3.73
CA GLY A 30 0.65 -6.93 3.63
C GLY A 30 -0.11 -6.97 4.94
N MET A 31 0.60 -7.17 6.06
CA MET A 31 -0.01 -7.17 7.40
C MET A 31 -0.17 -5.78 8.02
N LYS A 32 -1.37 -5.47 8.53
CA LYS A 32 -1.71 -4.25 9.30
C LYS A 32 -1.37 -2.96 8.55
N ILE A 33 -1.63 -2.95 7.25
CA ILE A 33 -1.35 -1.81 6.39
C ILE A 33 -2.39 -1.73 5.28
N SER A 34 -2.68 -0.50 4.86
CA SER A 34 -3.42 -0.24 3.63
C SER A 34 -2.47 0.23 2.54
N TRP A 35 -2.69 -0.22 1.31
CA TRP A 35 -1.92 0.23 0.17
C TRP A 35 -2.79 0.40 -1.06
N LEU A 36 -2.47 1.45 -1.82
CA LEU A 36 -3.02 1.72 -3.13
C LEU A 36 -1.97 1.31 -4.17
N VAL A 37 -2.41 0.66 -5.23
CA VAL A 37 -1.58 0.25 -6.37
C VAL A 37 -2.12 0.94 -7.60
N VAL A 38 -1.25 1.60 -8.36
CA VAL A 38 -1.63 2.28 -9.60
C VAL A 38 -0.77 1.82 -10.77
N LYS A 39 -1.40 1.54 -11.92
CA LYS A 39 -0.70 1.22 -13.17
C LYS A 39 -0.05 2.49 -13.73
N GLU A 40 1.19 2.72 -13.33
CA GLU A 40 2.01 3.87 -13.72
C GLU A 40 3.49 3.49 -13.51
N LYS A 41 4.37 3.99 -14.39
CA LYS A 41 5.81 3.69 -14.34
C LYS A 41 6.63 4.77 -13.68
N ASP A 42 6.11 6.00 -13.64
CA ASP A 42 6.79 7.14 -13.02
C ASP A 42 6.14 7.50 -11.66
N PRO A 43 6.83 7.25 -10.53
CA PRO A 43 6.36 7.67 -9.21
C PRO A 43 6.08 9.17 -9.11
N LYS A 44 6.77 10.01 -9.89
CA LYS A 44 6.52 11.46 -9.90
C LYS A 44 5.19 11.80 -10.56
N ALA A 45 4.85 11.13 -11.66
CA ALA A 45 3.54 11.27 -12.29
C ALA A 45 2.41 10.82 -11.35
N VAL A 46 2.63 9.77 -10.56
CA VAL A 46 1.68 9.36 -9.50
C VAL A 46 1.50 10.46 -8.47
N MET A 47 2.60 11.00 -7.92
CA MET A 47 2.55 12.08 -6.94
C MET A 47 1.86 13.34 -7.47
N GLU A 48 2.08 13.68 -8.73
CA GLU A 48 1.40 14.80 -9.38
C GLU A 48 -0.11 14.56 -9.51
N LYS A 49 -0.52 13.41 -10.05
CA LYS A 49 -1.95 13.04 -10.22
C LYS A 49 -2.71 12.95 -8.89
N LEU A 50 -2.03 12.54 -7.82
CA LEU A 50 -2.59 12.44 -6.48
C LEU A 50 -2.43 13.74 -5.65
N ASN A 51 -1.83 14.79 -6.21
CA ASN A 51 -1.56 16.06 -5.54
C ASN A 51 -0.74 15.91 -4.23
N CYS A 52 0.25 15.03 -4.22
CA CYS A 52 1.11 14.81 -3.06
C CYS A 52 1.84 16.10 -2.64
N THR A 53 1.93 16.32 -1.33
CA THR A 53 2.65 17.46 -0.72
C THR A 53 3.71 17.00 0.28
N ASP A 54 4.55 17.92 0.79
CA ASP A 54 5.66 17.63 1.71
C ASP A 54 6.50 16.40 1.29
N ILE A 55 6.89 16.41 0.01
CA ILE A 55 7.61 15.32 -0.66
C ILE A 55 9.07 15.30 -0.19
N LYS A 56 9.51 14.14 0.30
CA LYS A 56 10.91 13.88 0.69
C LYS A 56 11.35 12.54 0.10
N ILE A 57 12.53 12.51 -0.50
CA ILE A 57 13.16 11.24 -0.87
C ILE A 57 13.41 10.44 0.42
N SER A 58 13.06 9.16 0.41
CA SER A 58 13.30 8.24 1.51
C SER A 58 13.66 6.88 0.97
N ASN A 59 14.59 6.21 1.63
CA ASN A 59 14.78 4.78 1.48
C ASN A 59 13.65 4.00 2.21
N TRP A 60 13.57 2.69 2.02
CA TRP A 60 12.53 1.83 2.56
C TRP A 60 12.55 1.78 4.08
N GLN A 61 13.73 1.54 4.68
CA GLN A 61 13.85 1.42 6.12
C GLN A 61 13.41 2.71 6.84
N SER A 62 13.80 3.87 6.31
CA SER A 62 13.38 5.15 6.86
C SER A 62 11.89 5.39 6.63
N ALA A 63 11.36 5.04 5.47
CA ALA A 63 9.94 5.21 5.16
C ALA A 63 9.06 4.43 6.15
N PHE A 64 9.33 3.14 6.33
CA PHE A 64 8.57 2.30 7.27
C PHE A 64 8.68 2.77 8.72
N SER A 65 9.85 3.28 9.11
CA SER A 65 10.07 3.80 10.47
C SER A 65 9.29 5.08 10.76
N HIS A 66 8.94 5.87 9.73
CA HIS A 66 8.39 7.21 9.90
C HIS A 66 6.96 7.38 9.39
N MET A 67 6.52 6.62 8.38
CA MET A 67 5.25 6.86 7.66
C MET A 67 4.03 6.91 8.59
N GLN A 68 3.92 5.95 9.52
CA GLN A 68 2.80 5.92 10.48
C GLN A 68 2.84 7.09 11.44
N LYS A 69 4.00 7.33 12.08
CA LYS A 69 4.17 8.41 13.07
C LYS A 69 3.96 9.80 12.47
N MET A 70 4.38 9.98 11.23
CA MET A 70 4.26 11.24 10.50
C MET A 70 2.91 11.39 9.77
N LYS A 71 2.04 10.37 9.80
CA LYS A 71 0.80 10.33 9.02
C LYS A 71 1.06 10.59 7.53
N LYS A 72 2.12 9.99 7.00
CA LYS A 72 2.53 10.08 5.61
C LYS A 72 2.30 8.77 4.89
N VAL A 73 2.28 8.85 3.57
CA VAL A 73 2.35 7.68 2.69
C VAL A 73 3.77 7.52 2.16
N PHE A 74 4.11 6.30 1.76
CA PHE A 74 5.33 6.01 1.02
C PHE A 74 4.98 5.63 -0.42
N VAL A 75 5.40 6.46 -1.38
CA VAL A 75 5.30 6.20 -2.81
C VAL A 75 6.55 5.47 -3.26
N THR A 76 6.39 4.24 -3.74
CA THR A 76 7.51 3.37 -4.08
C THR A 76 8.11 3.69 -5.45
N PRO A 77 9.31 3.17 -5.78
CA PRO A 77 9.69 2.92 -7.17
C PRO A 77 8.63 2.11 -7.93
N CYS A 78 8.77 2.06 -9.26
CA CYS A 78 7.94 1.19 -10.09
C CYS A 78 8.36 -0.29 -9.95
N PHE A 79 7.38 -1.16 -9.70
CA PHE A 79 7.49 -2.62 -9.69
C PHE A 79 6.53 -3.20 -10.72
N ASN A 80 7.04 -3.94 -11.69
CA ASN A 80 6.24 -4.57 -12.74
C ASN A 80 5.21 -3.64 -13.45
N GLY A 81 5.56 -2.36 -13.64
CA GLY A 81 4.67 -1.37 -14.25
C GLY A 81 3.62 -0.77 -13.30
N TYR A 82 3.72 -1.04 -12.00
CA TYR A 82 2.90 -0.45 -10.96
C TYR A 82 3.74 0.41 -10.03
N VAL A 83 3.13 1.45 -9.47
CA VAL A 83 3.66 2.20 -8.32
C VAL A 83 2.71 1.98 -7.16
N LEU A 84 3.27 1.75 -5.98
CA LEU A 84 2.52 1.50 -4.77
C LEU A 84 2.56 2.74 -3.87
N ILE A 85 1.47 2.98 -3.16
CA ILE A 85 1.33 4.02 -2.15
C ILE A 85 0.96 3.32 -0.85
N LEU A 86 1.95 3.14 0.02
CA LEU A 86 1.79 2.43 1.29
C LEU A 86 1.29 3.37 2.40
N ASN A 87 0.59 2.81 3.38
CA ASN A 87 0.02 3.51 4.54
C ASN A 87 -1.07 4.54 4.18
N TYR A 88 -1.91 4.23 3.19
CA TYR A 88 -2.96 5.14 2.71
C TYR A 88 -4.36 4.67 3.13
N ASN A 89 -4.83 5.09 4.31
CA ASN A 89 -6.09 4.61 4.89
C ASN A 89 -7.35 5.39 4.49
N ALA A 90 -7.20 6.63 4.00
CA ALA A 90 -8.33 7.52 3.67
C ALA A 90 -9.37 6.88 2.71
N PRO A 91 -8.98 6.05 1.73
CA PRO A 91 -9.92 5.30 0.89
C PRO A 91 -10.93 4.40 1.61
N LEU A 92 -10.61 3.83 2.78
CA LEU A 92 -11.55 2.97 3.52
C LEU A 92 -12.79 3.72 3.98
N GLU A 93 -12.63 5.01 4.24
CA GLU A 93 -13.70 5.88 4.75
C GLU A 93 -14.45 6.60 3.62
N ASN A 94 -13.95 6.52 2.37
CA ASN A 94 -14.47 7.31 1.26
C ASN A 94 -14.36 6.59 -0.10
N LYS A 95 -15.46 5.95 -0.52
CA LYS A 95 -15.58 5.27 -1.82
C LYS A 95 -15.46 6.24 -3.01
N GLU A 96 -15.97 7.48 -2.87
CA GLU A 96 -15.88 8.51 -3.92
C GLU A 96 -14.43 8.94 -4.17
N LEU A 97 -13.59 8.95 -3.13
CA LEU A 97 -12.16 9.20 -3.26
C LEU A 97 -11.46 8.13 -4.11
N LEU A 98 -11.78 6.84 -3.90
CA LEU A 98 -11.28 5.77 -4.77
C LEU A 98 -11.75 5.92 -6.21
N GLN A 99 -13.00 6.33 -6.43
CA GLN A 99 -13.54 6.58 -7.76
C GLN A 99 -12.84 7.75 -8.47
N ASP A 100 -12.54 8.85 -7.75
CA ASP A 100 -11.76 9.97 -8.27
C ASP A 100 -10.34 9.53 -8.64
N ILE A 101 -9.66 8.78 -7.77
CA ILE A 101 -8.33 8.21 -8.04
C ILE A 101 -8.38 7.28 -9.26
N ALA A 102 -9.37 6.39 -9.33
CA ALA A 102 -9.56 5.45 -10.44
C ALA A 102 -9.77 6.13 -11.78
N SER A 103 -10.28 7.37 -11.81
CA SER A 103 -10.43 8.14 -13.05
C SER A 103 -9.10 8.64 -13.64
N LYS A 104 -8.01 8.61 -12.85
CA LYS A 104 -6.69 9.18 -13.20
C LYS A 104 -5.68 8.14 -13.71
N PHE A 105 -6.01 6.85 -13.59
CA PHE A 105 -5.13 5.74 -13.95
C PHE A 105 -5.88 4.66 -14.73
N GLU A 106 -5.17 3.92 -15.57
CA GLU A 106 -5.76 2.81 -16.35
C GLU A 106 -6.21 1.66 -15.46
N GLU A 107 -5.51 1.43 -14.35
CA GLU A 107 -5.86 0.44 -13.36
C GLU A 107 -5.45 0.94 -11.97
N VAL A 108 -6.36 0.73 -11.01
CA VAL A 108 -6.17 1.04 -9.60
C VAL A 108 -6.61 -0.16 -8.79
N GLN A 109 -5.77 -0.59 -7.86
CA GLN A 109 -6.11 -1.59 -6.88
C GLN A 109 -5.93 -0.98 -5.49
N TYR A 110 -6.73 -1.41 -4.52
CA TYR A 110 -6.62 -0.97 -3.15
C TYR A 110 -6.78 -2.17 -2.24
N PHE A 111 -5.95 -2.27 -1.22
CA PHE A 111 -5.99 -3.36 -0.27
C PHE A 111 -5.79 -2.82 1.15
N SER A 112 -6.34 -3.54 2.11
CA SER A 112 -6.11 -3.27 3.52
C SER A 112 -6.33 -4.51 4.34
N THR A 113 -5.48 -4.70 5.34
CA THR A 113 -5.61 -5.76 6.35
C THR A 113 -5.48 -5.18 7.74
N HIS A 114 -6.22 -5.71 8.71
CA HIS A 114 -5.98 -5.43 10.12
C HIS A 114 -6.52 -6.54 11.02
N ARG A 115 -5.68 -7.54 11.31
CA ARG A 115 -6.06 -8.74 12.09
C ARG A 115 -6.71 -8.52 13.45
N ILE A 116 -6.53 -7.37 14.11
CA ILE A 116 -7.15 -7.12 15.44
C ILE A 116 -8.66 -6.92 15.30
N VAL A 117 -9.08 -6.27 14.22
CA VAL A 117 -10.51 -6.02 13.93
C VAL A 117 -11.01 -6.90 12.80
N GLU A 118 -10.19 -7.90 12.42
CA GLU A 118 -10.42 -8.83 11.32
C GLU A 118 -10.81 -8.10 10.02
N LEU A 119 -10.11 -7.01 9.73
CA LEU A 119 -10.33 -6.24 8.50
C LEU A 119 -9.69 -6.97 7.33
N SER A 120 -10.51 -7.23 6.30
CA SER A 120 -10.07 -7.72 4.99
C SER A 120 -10.70 -6.85 3.90
N CYS A 121 -9.87 -6.22 3.07
CA CYS A 121 -10.34 -5.34 2.00
C CYS A 121 -9.50 -5.48 0.74
N TRP A 122 -10.19 -5.58 -0.41
CA TRP A 122 -9.60 -5.44 -1.73
C TRP A 122 -10.57 -4.73 -2.66
N VAL A 123 -10.05 -3.88 -3.55
CA VAL A 123 -10.82 -3.16 -4.56
C VAL A 123 -10.00 -3.12 -5.84
N LYS A 124 -10.66 -3.29 -7.00
CA LYS A 124 -10.05 -3.18 -8.31
C LYS A 124 -10.91 -2.32 -9.22
N TYR A 125 -10.26 -1.35 -9.86
CA TYR A 125 -10.80 -0.54 -10.92
C TYR A 125 -9.97 -0.70 -12.18
N ILE A 126 -10.64 -0.71 -13.34
CA ILE A 126 -10.00 -0.65 -14.66
C ILE A 126 -10.69 0.44 -15.48
N ASN A 127 -9.91 1.38 -16.00
CA ASN A 127 -10.36 2.54 -16.77
C ASN A 127 -11.50 3.30 -16.07
N GLY A 128 -11.32 3.57 -14.78
CA GLY A 128 -12.31 4.24 -13.94
C GLY A 128 -13.57 3.44 -13.60
N LYS A 129 -13.70 2.18 -14.04
CA LYS A 129 -14.86 1.33 -13.72
C LYS A 129 -14.52 0.38 -12.58
N LEU A 130 -15.40 0.30 -11.59
CA LEU A 130 -15.29 -0.69 -10.53
C LEU A 130 -15.44 -2.09 -11.14
N ILE A 131 -14.47 -2.95 -10.90
CA ILE A 131 -14.47 -4.34 -11.33
C ILE A 131 -14.90 -5.24 -10.18
N ARG A 132 -14.31 -5.01 -9.00
CA ARG A 132 -14.54 -5.80 -7.79
C ARG A 132 -14.24 -4.95 -6.57
N SER A 133 -15.07 -5.03 -5.55
CA SER A 133 -14.77 -4.53 -4.21
C SER A 133 -15.26 -5.48 -3.15
N PHE A 134 -14.43 -5.71 -2.15
CA PHE A 134 -14.81 -6.34 -0.89
C PHE A 134 -14.20 -5.56 0.28
N TYR A 135 -14.97 -5.35 1.34
CA TYR A 135 -14.53 -4.76 2.58
C TYR A 135 -15.35 -5.34 3.72
N TYR A 136 -14.69 -6.09 4.60
CA TYR A 136 -15.24 -6.70 5.79
C TYR A 136 -14.53 -6.22 7.05
N VAL A 137 -15.28 -6.10 8.15
CA VAL A 137 -14.79 -5.80 9.49
C VAL A 137 -15.36 -6.85 10.45
N GLY A 138 -14.55 -7.83 10.86
CA GLY A 138 -15.01 -8.93 11.71
C GLY A 138 -15.36 -8.54 13.14
N GLU A 139 -14.77 -7.47 13.69
CA GLU A 139 -15.19 -6.93 15.00
C GLU A 139 -16.70 -6.54 15.02
N GLN A 140 -17.24 -6.15 13.85
CA GLN A 140 -18.64 -5.78 13.68
C GLN A 140 -19.47 -6.90 13.04
N ASN A 141 -18.80 -7.99 12.61
CA ASN A 141 -19.35 -9.01 11.73
C ASN A 141 -20.11 -8.41 10.53
N GLU A 142 -19.51 -7.43 9.85
CA GLU A 142 -20.18 -6.64 8.82
C GLU A 142 -19.38 -6.57 7.52
N ILE A 143 -20.05 -6.85 6.40
CA ILE A 143 -19.57 -6.56 5.05
C ILE A 143 -20.01 -5.13 4.69
N ILE A 144 -19.05 -4.20 4.74
CA ILE A 144 -19.23 -2.77 4.45
C ILE A 144 -19.36 -2.52 2.94
N TRP A 145 -18.71 -3.35 2.12
CA TRP A 145 -18.79 -3.26 0.67
C TRP A 145 -18.56 -4.62 0.03
N ASN A 146 -19.46 -5.03 -0.87
CA ASN A 146 -19.31 -6.23 -1.70
C ASN A 146 -20.02 -5.98 -3.03
N GLU A 147 -19.24 -5.65 -4.07
CA GLU A 147 -19.78 -5.24 -5.38
C GLU A 147 -18.87 -5.77 -6.50
N GLY A 148 -19.47 -6.06 -7.65
CA GLY A 148 -18.81 -6.72 -8.77
C GLY A 148 -18.81 -8.25 -8.65
N GLU A 149 -18.72 -8.91 -9.79
CA GLU A 149 -18.63 -10.37 -9.88
C GLU A 149 -17.30 -10.88 -9.33
N LEU A 150 -17.30 -12.10 -8.79
CA LEU A 150 -16.04 -12.76 -8.41
C LEU A 150 -15.09 -12.82 -9.61
N THR A 151 -13.90 -12.26 -9.40
CA THR A 151 -12.80 -12.31 -10.35
C THR A 151 -12.31 -13.74 -10.54
N GLN A 152 -11.55 -13.98 -11.61
CA GLN A 152 -10.99 -15.30 -11.87
C GLN A 152 -9.99 -15.68 -10.77
N GLU A 153 -9.19 -14.72 -10.33
CA GLU A 153 -8.18 -14.86 -9.29
C GLU A 153 -8.80 -15.19 -7.92
N GLU A 154 -9.92 -14.55 -7.55
CA GLU A 154 -10.67 -14.91 -6.34
C GLU A 154 -11.15 -16.38 -6.39
N LYS A 155 -11.63 -16.86 -7.55
CA LYS A 155 -12.07 -18.24 -7.71
C LYS A 155 -10.91 -19.24 -7.67
N GLU A 156 -9.75 -18.86 -8.18
CA GLU A 156 -8.53 -19.69 -8.16
C GLU A 156 -7.98 -19.87 -6.74
N ILE A 157 -8.11 -18.84 -5.89
CA ILE A 157 -7.84 -18.92 -4.44
C ILE A 157 -8.90 -19.77 -3.71
N GLY A 158 -10.03 -20.06 -4.35
CA GLY A 158 -11.11 -20.90 -3.82
C GLY A 158 -12.27 -20.13 -3.19
N LEU A 159 -12.33 -18.80 -3.37
CA LEU A 159 -13.49 -18.02 -2.95
C LEU A 159 -14.71 -18.36 -3.80
N THR A 160 -15.84 -18.49 -3.13
CA THR A 160 -17.14 -18.77 -3.73
C THR A 160 -18.18 -17.76 -3.21
N PRO A 161 -19.40 -17.70 -3.75
CA PRO A 161 -20.44 -16.85 -3.17
C PRO A 161 -20.67 -17.12 -1.67
N SER A 162 -20.51 -18.37 -1.23
CA SER A 162 -20.65 -18.76 0.19
C SER A 162 -19.52 -18.25 1.08
N SER A 163 -18.38 -17.86 0.52
CA SER A 163 -17.29 -17.20 1.25
C SER A 163 -17.67 -15.83 1.83
N PHE A 164 -18.78 -15.27 1.36
CA PHE A 164 -19.30 -13.95 1.76
C PHE A 164 -20.64 -14.06 2.51
N ASP A 165 -21.04 -15.27 2.86
CA ASP A 165 -22.17 -15.53 3.74
C ASP A 165 -21.67 -15.53 5.19
N LEU A 166 -22.24 -14.66 6.02
CA LEU A 166 -21.83 -14.48 7.42
C LEU A 166 -22.73 -15.25 8.41
N ASP A 167 -23.78 -15.91 7.94
CA ASP A 167 -24.80 -16.51 8.82
C ASP A 167 -24.30 -17.82 9.46
N GLU A 168 -23.58 -18.66 8.70
CA GLU A 168 -23.07 -19.94 9.18
C GLU A 168 -21.61 -20.17 8.74
N TYR A 169 -20.79 -20.60 9.69
CA TYR A 169 -19.41 -21.01 9.43
C TYR A 169 -19.35 -22.47 8.95
N ASP A 170 -18.65 -22.70 7.84
CA ASP A 170 -18.32 -24.02 7.30
C ASP A 170 -16.80 -24.14 7.12
N GLU A 171 -16.20 -25.13 7.77
CA GLU A 171 -14.75 -25.39 7.72
C GLU A 171 -14.23 -25.71 6.30
N ASN A 172 -15.11 -26.08 5.37
CA ASN A 172 -14.76 -26.37 3.98
C ASN A 172 -14.77 -25.12 3.08
N ILE A 173 -15.17 -23.96 3.61
CA ILE A 173 -15.22 -22.70 2.89
C ILE A 173 -13.96 -21.89 3.18
N VAL A 174 -13.35 -21.36 2.11
CA VAL A 174 -12.32 -20.33 2.22
C VAL A 174 -13.01 -19.01 2.51
N TYR A 175 -12.68 -18.39 3.64
CA TYR A 175 -13.21 -17.07 4.03
C TYR A 175 -12.18 -15.96 3.81
N PRO A 176 -12.62 -14.74 3.46
CA PRO A 176 -11.75 -13.58 3.40
C PRO A 176 -10.98 -13.35 4.70
N ASN A 177 -9.66 -13.34 4.61
CA ASN A 177 -8.75 -13.06 5.72
C ASN A 177 -7.50 -12.32 5.21
N GLU A 178 -6.53 -12.06 6.10
CA GLU A 178 -5.26 -11.40 5.76
C GLU A 178 -4.48 -12.16 4.66
N GLU A 179 -4.42 -13.50 4.74
CA GLU A 179 -3.71 -14.34 3.76
C GLU A 179 -4.35 -14.26 2.37
N VAL A 180 -5.69 -14.30 2.29
CA VAL A 180 -6.43 -14.15 1.03
C VAL A 180 -6.18 -12.78 0.40
N VAL A 181 -6.07 -11.71 1.20
CA VAL A 181 -5.77 -10.37 0.68
C VAL A 181 -4.37 -10.34 0.05
N ASP A 182 -3.38 -10.94 0.72
CA ASP A 182 -2.00 -11.00 0.23
C ASP A 182 -1.89 -11.86 -1.05
N GLU A 183 -2.52 -13.04 -1.07
CA GLU A 183 -2.57 -13.91 -2.25
C GLU A 183 -3.26 -13.24 -3.44
N LEU A 184 -4.37 -12.53 -3.20
CA LEU A 184 -5.10 -11.83 -4.25
C LEU A 184 -4.32 -10.64 -4.80
N ALA A 185 -3.60 -9.91 -3.94
CA ALA A 185 -2.70 -8.85 -4.38
C ALA A 185 -1.61 -9.38 -5.31
N ALA A 186 -0.99 -10.51 -4.95
CA ALA A 186 -0.01 -11.20 -5.79
C ALA A 186 -0.63 -11.65 -7.13
N ALA A 187 -1.81 -12.27 -7.11
CA ALA A 187 -2.53 -12.70 -8.30
C ALA A 187 -2.92 -11.55 -9.23
N TRP A 188 -3.20 -10.36 -8.67
CA TRP A 188 -3.44 -9.13 -9.43
C TRP A 188 -2.16 -8.38 -9.87
N GLY A 189 -1.00 -8.97 -9.63
CA GLY A 189 0.28 -8.54 -10.20
C GLY A 189 1.20 -7.76 -9.26
N VAL A 190 0.83 -7.61 -7.98
CA VAL A 190 1.64 -6.94 -6.96
C VAL A 190 1.71 -7.78 -5.69
N ASP A 191 2.76 -8.60 -5.62
CA ASP A 191 3.07 -9.40 -4.45
C ASP A 191 3.57 -8.52 -3.28
N PRO A 192 2.87 -8.47 -2.13
CA PRO A 192 3.29 -7.71 -0.95
C PRO A 192 4.64 -8.11 -0.36
N PHE A 193 5.11 -9.34 -0.63
CA PHE A 193 6.40 -9.82 -0.16
C PHE A 193 7.56 -9.34 -1.03
N LEU A 194 7.28 -8.91 -2.27
CA LEU A 194 8.26 -8.35 -3.21
C LEU A 194 9.49 -9.26 -3.39
N ASP A 195 9.31 -10.58 -3.37
CA ASP A 195 10.39 -11.57 -3.38
C ASP A 195 11.34 -11.38 -4.58
N ASP A 196 10.78 -11.09 -5.76
CA ASP A 196 11.54 -10.81 -6.99
C ASP A 196 12.42 -9.55 -6.92
N TYR A 197 12.24 -8.71 -5.90
CA TYR A 197 12.89 -7.39 -5.77
C TYR A 197 13.75 -7.24 -4.52
N GLN A 198 13.91 -8.29 -3.72
CA GLN A 198 14.64 -8.23 -2.43
C GLN A 198 16.12 -7.80 -2.58
N GLU A 199 16.72 -7.91 -3.77
CA GLU A 199 18.09 -7.43 -4.06
C GLU A 199 18.13 -6.06 -4.75
N THR A 200 16.98 -5.47 -5.08
CA THR A 200 16.88 -4.21 -5.85
C THR A 200 16.93 -3.00 -4.94
N LYS A 201 18.13 -2.47 -4.69
CA LYS A 201 18.29 -1.24 -3.90
C LYS A 201 17.67 -0.03 -4.58
N SER A 202 16.82 0.68 -3.86
CA SER A 202 16.06 1.80 -4.40
C SER A 202 15.66 2.83 -3.33
N THR A 203 15.15 3.96 -3.78
CA THR A 203 14.50 4.96 -2.93
C THR A 203 13.11 5.27 -3.48
N GLY A 204 12.20 5.66 -2.59
CA GLY A 204 10.90 6.20 -2.93
C GLY A 204 10.72 7.59 -2.33
N PHE A 205 9.46 7.96 -2.09
CA PHE A 205 9.08 9.28 -1.60
C PHE A 205 8.13 9.16 -0.41
N LEU A 206 8.48 9.80 0.70
CA LEU A 206 7.54 10.09 1.78
C LEU A 206 6.81 11.39 1.46
N CYS A 207 5.49 11.36 1.40
CA CYS A 207 4.66 12.53 1.13
C CYS A 207 3.34 12.49 1.91
N GLN A 208 2.63 13.62 1.89
CA GLN A 208 1.29 13.75 2.43
C GLN A 208 0.26 13.69 1.29
N LEU A 209 -0.83 12.97 1.54
CA LEU A 209 -2.03 12.86 0.72
C LEU A 209 -3.25 13.30 1.53
#